data_AF-A0A3D0XVE8-F1
#
_entry.id   AF-A0A3D0XVE8-F1
#
_cell.length_a   1.000
_cell.length_b   1.000
_cell.length_c   1.000
_cell.angle_alpha   90.00
_cell.angle_beta   90.00
_cell.angle_gamma   90.00
#
_symmetry.space_group_name_H-M   'P 1'
#
loop_
_entity.id
_entity.type
_entity.pdbx_description
1 polymer ?
#
loop_
_entity_poly.entity_id
_entity_poly.type
_entity_poly.pdbx_seq_one_letter_code
_entity_poly.pdbx_strand_id
1 'polypeptide(L)' 'MQYQTNNGIWNHVFAVPTAVVDKHLKLAGCVQLKALLWILRQESASFSDADLASALGVTQADARDALTYWQETG' A
#
# COMPACT_ATOMS: atom_id res chain seq x y z
N MET A 1 -20.62 28.18 9.68
CA MET A 1 -19.82 28.42 8.46
C MET A 1 -18.99 27.17 8.21
N GLN A 2 -19.27 26.43 7.14
CA GLN A 2 -18.48 25.25 6.75
C GLN A 2 -17.38 25.71 5.81
N TYR A 3 -16.13 25.58 6.25
CA TYR A 3 -14.95 25.86 5.43
C TYR A 3 -14.48 24.51 4.86
N GLN A 4 -14.68 24.30 3.57
CA GLN A 4 -14.05 23.19 2.85
C GLN A 4 -12.80 23.74 2.16
N THR A 5 -11.64 23.50 2.77
CA THR A 5 -10.36 23.68 2.09
C THR A 5 -10.27 22.61 1.02
N ASN A 6 -10.56 22.97 -0.23
CA ASN A 6 -10.32 22.10 -1.37
C ASN A 6 -8.80 21.99 -1.56
N ASN A 7 -8.18 21.04 -0.86
CA ASN A 7 -6.74 20.76 -0.91
C ASN A 7 -6.30 20.09 -2.23
N GLY A 8 -7.14 20.09 -3.28
CA GLY A 8 -6.79 19.69 -4.64
C GLY A 8 -6.01 18.37 -4.74
N ILE A 9 -5.14 18.28 -5.76
CA ILE A 9 -4.24 17.15 -6.04
C ILE A 9 -3.15 17.00 -4.95
N TRP A 10 -2.98 18.00 -4.10
CA TRP A 10 -1.92 18.08 -3.09
C TRP A 10 -2.18 17.25 -1.83
N ASN A 11 -3.41 16.77 -1.61
CA ASN A 11 -3.72 15.86 -0.49
C ASN A 11 -3.45 14.38 -0.79
N HIS A 12 -3.03 14.02 -2.01
CA HIS A 12 -2.89 12.63 -2.45
C HIS A 12 -1.43 12.18 -2.64
N VAL A 13 -0.47 12.85 -2.01
CA VAL A 13 0.93 12.40 -1.95
C VAL A 13 1.14 11.66 -0.63
N PHE A 14 1.40 10.36 -0.71
CA PHE A 14 1.82 9.57 0.45
C PHE A 14 3.33 9.45 0.47
N ALA A 15 3.93 9.61 1.65
CA ALA A 15 5.37 9.47 1.83
C ALA A 15 5.73 7.98 1.85
N VAL A 16 6.53 7.55 0.87
CA VAL A 16 7.13 6.22 0.87
C VAL A 16 8.49 6.29 1.58
N PRO A 17 8.77 5.43 2.58
CA PRO A 17 10.08 5.39 3.21
C PRO A 17 11.19 5.08 2.20
N THR A 18 12.30 5.81 2.25
CA THR A 18 13.46 5.56 1.37
C THR A 18 14.04 4.16 1.55
N ALA A 19 13.88 3.55 2.73
CA ALA A 19 14.26 2.17 3.01
C ALA A 19 13.57 1.14 2.08
N VAL A 20 12.33 1.41 1.66
CA VAL A 20 11.61 0.58 0.68
C VAL A 20 12.37 0.57 -0.65
N VAL A 21 12.80 1.74 -1.11
CA VAL A 21 13.53 1.88 -2.37
C VAL A 21 14.93 1.29 -2.27
N ASP A 22 15.60 1.50 -1.14
CA ASP A 22 16.99 1.11 -0.96
C ASP A 22 17.17 -0.41 -0.75
N LYS A 23 16.27 -1.04 0.02
CA LYS A 23 16.38 -2.44 0.43
C LYS A 23 15.38 -3.35 -0.25
N HIS A 24 14.15 -2.88 -0.45
CA HIS A 24 13.03 -3.72 -0.90
C HIS A 24 12.81 -3.63 -2.42
N LEU A 25 13.32 -2.62 -3.12
CA LEU A 25 13.12 -2.53 -4.58
C LEU A 25 13.72 -3.71 -5.35
N LYS A 26 14.82 -4.31 -4.86
CA LYS A 26 15.45 -5.50 -5.45
C LYS A 26 14.95 -6.82 -4.88
N LEU A 27 14.48 -6.83 -3.63
CA LEU A 27 14.10 -8.03 -2.90
C LEU A 27 12.59 -8.30 -2.95
N ALA A 28 11.78 -7.25 -3.04
CA ALA A 28 10.33 -7.35 -3.11
C ALA A 28 9.89 -7.64 -4.55
N GLY A 29 9.03 -8.64 -4.69
CA GLY A 29 8.34 -8.94 -5.94
C GLY A 29 7.37 -7.82 -6.35
N CYS A 30 6.96 -7.85 -7.62
CA CYS A 30 6.03 -6.89 -8.20
C CYS A 30 4.71 -6.78 -7.41
N VAL A 31 4.22 -7.89 -6.85
CA VAL A 31 2.99 -7.92 -6.03
C VAL A 31 3.19 -7.20 -4.70
N GLN A 32 4.32 -7.43 -4.02
CA GLN A 32 4.65 -6.80 -2.75
C GLN A 32 4.76 -5.27 -2.88
N LEU A 33 5.44 -4.77 -3.91
CA LEU A 33 5.53 -3.33 -4.15
C LEU A 33 4.16 -2.71 -4.43
N LYS A 34 3.34 -3.35 -5.27
CA LYS A 34 1.98 -2.86 -5.54
C LYS A 34 1.11 -2.89 -4.28
N ALA A 35 1.27 -3.90 -3.44
CA ALA A 35 0.56 -3.99 -2.18
C ALA A 35 0.92 -2.84 -1.24
N LEU A 36 2.20 -2.52 -1.09
CA LEU A 36 2.63 -1.38 -0.28
C LEU A 36 2.02 -0.06 -0.75
N LEU A 37 2.06 0.21 -2.06
CA LEU A 37 1.47 1.44 -2.61
C LEU A 37 -0.04 1.51 -2.35
N TRP A 38 -0.72 0.36 -2.41
CA TRP A 38 -2.14 0.28 -2.12
C TRP A 38 -2.43 0.49 -0.62
N ILE A 39 -1.63 -0.10 0.27
CA ILE A 39 -1.72 0.07 1.73
C ILE A 39 -1.50 1.54 2.12
N LEU A 40 -0.45 2.17 1.57
CA LEU A 40 -0.16 3.58 1.85
C LEU A 40 -1.23 4.54 1.31
N ARG A 41 -1.98 4.12 0.29
CA ARG A 41 -3.12 4.87 -0.24
C ARG A 41 -4.41 4.66 0.54
N GLN A 42 -4.54 3.56 1.30
CA GLN A 42 -5.71 3.33 2.11
C GLN A 42 -5.77 4.34 3.26
N GLU A 43 -6.72 5.26 3.18
CA GLU A 43 -7.05 6.20 4.26
C GLU A 43 -7.69 5.48 5.47
N SER A 44 -8.07 4.20 5.29
CA SER A 44 -8.72 3.36 6.29
C SER A 44 -7.70 2.47 7.00
N ALA A 45 -7.77 2.43 8.34
CA ALA A 45 -6.85 1.66 9.18
C ALA A 45 -7.10 0.14 9.15
N SER A 46 -8.07 -0.36 8.39
CA SER A 46 -8.44 -1.79 8.37
C SER A 46 -8.80 -2.21 6.96
N PHE A 47 -8.07 -3.20 6.45
CA PHE A 47 -8.26 -3.80 5.15
C PHE A 47 -7.97 -5.30 5.22
N SER A 48 -8.61 -6.09 4.38
CA SER A 48 -8.44 -7.55 4.34
C SER A 48 -7.55 -7.98 3.18
N ASP A 49 -7.00 -9.20 3.25
CA ASP A 49 -6.28 -9.81 2.11
C ASP A 49 -7.17 -9.94 0.86
N ALA A 50 -8.49 -10.12 1.02
CA ALA A 50 -9.46 -10.13 -0.06
C ALA A 50 -9.59 -8.78 -0.77
N ASP A 51 -9.55 -7.67 -0.04
CA ASP A 51 -9.60 -6.32 -0.61
C ASP A 51 -8.35 -6.05 -1.46
N LEU A 52 -7.19 -6.46 -0.94
CA LEU A 52 -5.93 -6.35 -1.65
C LEU A 52 -5.90 -7.24 -2.90
N ALA A 53 -6.35 -8.49 -2.78
CA ALA A 53 -6.44 -9.43 -3.89
C ALA A 53 -7.32 -8.89 -5.02
N SER A 54 -8.49 -8.34 -4.66
CA SER A 54 -9.42 -7.71 -5.59
C SER A 54 -8.82 -6.47 -6.26
N ALA A 55 -8.16 -5.61 -5.48
CA ALA A 55 -7.55 -4.39 -6.00
C ALA A 55 -6.35 -4.64 -6.92
N LEU A 56 -5.54 -5.66 -6.62
CA LEU A 56 -4.36 -6.01 -7.39
C LEU A 56 -4.63 -7.01 -8.51
N GLY A 57 -5.80 -7.66 -8.52
CA GLY A 57 -6.13 -8.73 -9.46
C GLY A 57 -5.26 -9.98 -9.26
N VAL A 58 -4.85 -10.26 -8.01
CA VAL A 58 -4.02 -11.42 -7.64
C VAL A 58 -4.81 -12.41 -6.80
N THR A 59 -4.24 -13.60 -6.56
CA THR A 59 -4.89 -14.56 -5.68
C THR A 59 -4.86 -14.08 -4.22
N GLN A 60 -5.81 -14.53 -3.40
CA GLN A 60 -5.75 -14.26 -1.95
C GLN A 60 -4.46 -14.77 -1.31
N ALA A 61 -3.88 -15.86 -1.83
CA ALA A 61 -2.61 -16.38 -1.34
C ALA A 61 -1.46 -15.39 -1.61
N ASP A 62 -1.37 -14.85 -2.83
CA ASP A 62 -0.36 -13.84 -3.19
C ASP A 62 -0.56 -12.53 -2.42
N ALA A 63 -1.81 -12.11 -2.24
CA ALA A 63 -2.14 -10.93 -1.45
C ALA A 63 -1.72 -11.11 0.01
N ARG A 64 -2.00 -12.28 0.59
CA ARG A 64 -1.61 -12.62 1.95
C ARG A 64 -0.10 -12.67 2.11
N ASP A 65 0.62 -13.32 1.19
CA ASP A 65 2.08 -13.35 1.19
C ASP A 65 2.68 -11.94 1.16
N ALA A 66 2.15 -11.07 0.28
CA ALA A 66 2.57 -9.69 0.20
C ALA A 66 2.33 -8.91 1.50
N LEU A 67 1.19 -9.12 2.15
CA LEU A 67 0.87 -8.51 3.44
C LEU A 67 1.79 -9.03 4.55
N THR A 68 2.01 -10.35 4.61
CA THR A 68 2.90 -10.97 5.59
C THR A 68 4.34 -10.47 5.42
N TYR A 69 4.82 -10.34 4.19
CA TYR A 69 6.13 -9.75 3.91
C TYR A 69 6.28 -8.36 4.54
N TRP A 70 5.30 -7.47 4.35
CA TRP A 70 5.35 -6.12 4.93
C TRP A 70 5.14 -6.10 6.45
N GLN A 71 4.42 -7.08 7.00
CA GLN A 71 4.29 -7.25 8.45
C GLN A 71 5.62 -7.70 9.09
N GLU A 72 6.41 -8.54 8.41
CA GLU A 72 7.71 -9.01 8.90
C GLU A 72 8.86 -8.04 8.62
N THR A 73 8.74 -7.20 7.59
CA THR A 73 9.78 -6.25 7.17
C THR A 73 9.55 -4.80 7.60
N GLY A 74 8.37 -4.50 8.15
CA GLY A 74 7.94 -3.16 8.59
C GLY A 74 8.62 -2.63 9.84
#